data_AF-A0A944WE56-F1
#
_entry.id   AF-A0A944WE56-F1
#
_cell.length_a   1.000
_cell.length_b   1.000
_cell.length_c   1.000
_cell.angle_alpha   90.00
_cell.angle_beta   90.00
_cell.angle_gamma   90.00
#
_symmetry.space_group_name_H-M   'P 1'
#
loop_
_entity.id
_entity.type
_entity.pdbx_description
1 polymer ?
#
loop_
_entity_poly.entity_id
_entity_poly.type
_entity_poly.pdbx_seq_one_letter_code
_entity_poly.pdbx_strand_id
1 'polypeptide(L)'
;MAIAPVKELTSGVCPACNAVNSDNRKFCGECAESLRTVCLGCDIEMSVWDKICGECGGRQTELKQQATETAAEKTAILARETLTNTLGMTFNNIPAGTFLMGTPDDETYRGGDEHQYQVTISKAYYMQTTVVTQSQWTTVMGTEPWKGWWFLVRNYVTEGAHYPAVYVSWDDAGAYCQKLSEEGRQDVPLTHRSGVGVRVPGRNQDDVELWKRPQGIW
;
A
#
# COMPACT_ATOMS: atom_id res chain seq x y z
N MET A 1 9.81 25.81 8.55
CA MET A 1 9.21 26.86 7.70
C MET A 1 7.77 27.04 8.14
N ALA A 2 7.38 28.24 8.57
CA ALA A 2 6.01 28.51 9.02
C ALA A 2 5.06 28.36 7.83
N ILE A 3 3.98 27.59 8.00
CA ILE A 3 2.89 27.49 7.04
C ILE A 3 2.24 28.87 6.96
N ALA A 4 2.28 29.51 5.79
CA ALA A 4 1.63 30.80 5.59
C ALA A 4 0.13 30.66 5.88
N PRO A 5 -0.51 31.62 6.58
CA PRO A 5 -1.94 31.55 6.85
C PRO A 5 -2.71 31.48 5.54
N VAL A 6 -3.63 30.52 5.44
CA VAL A 6 -4.53 30.37 4.29
C VAL A 6 -5.33 31.66 4.18
N LYS A 7 -5.05 32.47 3.14
CA LYS A 7 -5.79 33.70 2.87
C LYS A 7 -7.25 33.31 2.63
N GLU A 8 -8.16 33.70 3.55
CA GLU A 8 -9.58 33.44 3.37
C GLU A 8 -10.07 34.18 2.12
N LEU A 9 -10.52 33.43 1.12
CA LEU A 9 -11.10 34.00 -0.09
C LEU A 9 -12.52 34.44 0.22
N THR A 10 -12.80 35.73 0.02
CA THR A 10 -14.15 36.26 0.04
C THR A 10 -14.90 35.81 -1.22
N SER A 11 -16.22 35.67 -1.12
CA SER A 11 -17.07 35.26 -2.25
C SER A 11 -16.89 36.21 -3.45
N GLY A 12 -16.75 35.64 -4.65
CA GLY A 12 -16.56 36.39 -5.90
C GLY A 12 -15.13 36.91 -6.14
N VAL A 13 -14.19 36.74 -5.21
CA VAL A 13 -12.81 37.21 -5.40
C VAL A 13 -11.96 36.14 -6.08
N CYS A 14 -11.28 36.52 -7.16
CA CYS A 14 -10.37 35.64 -7.89
C CYS A 14 -9.13 35.30 -7.03
N PRO A 15 -8.76 34.02 -6.87
CA PRO A 15 -7.60 33.63 -6.08
C PRO A 15 -6.26 34.04 -6.69
N ALA A 16 -6.19 34.24 -8.01
CA ALA A 16 -4.95 34.58 -8.71
C ALA A 16 -4.65 36.09 -8.71
N CYS A 17 -5.61 36.92 -9.11
CA CYS A 17 -5.41 38.37 -9.26
C CYS A 17 -6.15 39.23 -8.22
N ASN A 18 -6.97 38.64 -7.34
CA ASN A 18 -7.86 39.33 -6.40
C ASN A 18 -8.94 40.22 -7.05
N ALA A 19 -9.19 40.11 -8.36
CA ALA A 19 -10.30 40.81 -9.00
C ALA A 19 -11.66 40.36 -8.45
N VAL A 20 -12.57 41.31 -8.26
CA VAL A 20 -13.96 41.04 -7.85
C VAL A 20 -14.77 40.64 -9.07
N ASN A 21 -15.40 39.47 -9.00
CA ASN A 21 -16.22 38.88 -10.03
C ASN A 21 -17.62 38.58 -9.48
N SER A 22 -18.60 38.44 -10.38
CA SER A 22 -19.90 37.88 -10.01
C SER A 22 -19.73 36.43 -9.54
N ASP A 23 -20.45 36.07 -8.49
CA ASP A 23 -20.50 34.73 -7.87
C ASP A 23 -20.77 33.59 -8.88
N ASN A 24 -21.63 33.84 -9.87
CA ASN A 24 -22.03 32.85 -10.86
C ASN A 24 -21.05 32.65 -12.03
N ARG A 25 -19.96 33.43 -12.12
CA ARG A 25 -18.97 33.28 -13.19
C ARG A 25 -18.07 32.07 -13.00
N LYS A 26 -17.77 31.38 -14.10
CA LYS A 26 -16.84 30.23 -14.12
C LYS A 26 -15.37 30.62 -14.25
N PHE A 27 -15.09 31.77 -14.88
CA PHE A 27 -13.73 32.27 -15.11
C PHE A 27 -13.62 33.74 -14.71
N CYS A 28 -12.43 34.14 -14.26
CA CYS A 28 -12.10 35.51 -13.93
C CYS A 28 -12.20 36.41 -15.16
N GLY A 29 -12.83 37.57 -15.04
CA GLY A 29 -12.95 38.55 -16.12
C GLY A 29 -11.66 39.29 -16.47
N GLU A 30 -10.65 39.26 -15.60
CA GLU A 30 -9.38 39.97 -15.82
C GLU A 30 -8.24 39.04 -16.23
N CYS A 31 -8.05 37.92 -15.52
CA CYS A 31 -6.91 37.01 -15.74
C CYS A 31 -7.29 35.65 -16.33
N ALA A 32 -8.58 35.41 -16.64
CA ALA A 32 -9.10 34.14 -17.17
C ALA A 32 -8.94 32.89 -16.25
N GLU A 33 -8.49 33.05 -15.01
CA GLU A 33 -8.36 31.96 -14.03
C GLU A 33 -9.71 31.29 -13.72
N SER A 34 -9.71 29.99 -13.46
CA SER A 34 -10.93 29.27 -13.05
C SER A 34 -11.40 29.75 -11.68
N LEU A 35 -12.69 30.09 -11.59
CA LEU A 35 -13.37 30.39 -10.33
C LEU A 35 -14.16 29.18 -9.81
N ARG A 36 -13.90 28.01 -10.39
CA ARG A 36 -14.56 26.75 -10.07
C ARG A 36 -13.53 25.69 -9.71
N THR A 37 -13.88 24.84 -8.76
CA THR A 37 -13.09 23.71 -8.28
C THR A 37 -13.99 22.49 -8.08
N VAL A 38 -13.37 21.32 -7.94
CA VAL A 38 -14.09 20.06 -7.75
C VAL A 38 -14.14 19.74 -6.26
N CYS A 39 -15.32 19.35 -5.78
CA CYS A 39 -15.52 18.90 -4.40
C CYS A 39 -14.76 17.59 -4.14
N LEU A 40 -13.91 17.54 -3.13
CA LEU A 40 -13.15 16.34 -2.76
C LEU A 40 -14.01 15.17 -2.24
N GLY A 41 -15.28 15.42 -1.88
CA GLY A 41 -16.17 14.42 -1.32
C GLY A 41 -17.13 13.78 -2.32
N CYS A 42 -17.51 14.50 -3.38
CA CYS A 42 -18.52 14.04 -4.35
C CYS A 42 -18.20 14.36 -5.81
N ASP A 43 -17.04 14.94 -6.10
CA ASP A 43 -16.56 15.29 -7.44
C ASP A 43 -17.45 16.29 -8.22
N ILE A 44 -18.34 17.01 -7.54
CA ILE A 44 -19.19 18.04 -8.16
C ILE A 44 -18.46 19.40 -8.20
N GLU A 45 -18.71 20.17 -9.26
CA GLU A 45 -18.22 21.54 -9.46
C GLU A 45 -18.80 22.50 -8.41
N MET A 46 -17.95 23.30 -7.78
CA MET A 46 -18.29 24.32 -6.79
C MET A 46 -17.41 25.56 -6.96
N SER A 47 -17.73 26.66 -6.29
CA SER A 47 -16.90 27.87 -6.36
C SER A 47 -15.61 27.69 -5.57
N VAL A 48 -14.53 28.33 -6.02
CA VAL A 48 -13.21 28.26 -5.36
C VAL A 48 -13.19 28.83 -3.93
N TRP A 49 -14.16 29.68 -3.58
CA TRP A 49 -14.32 30.27 -2.25
C TRP A 49 -15.27 29.49 -1.33
N ASP A 50 -15.98 28.47 -1.84
CA ASP A 50 -16.91 27.69 -1.04
C ASP A 50 -16.14 26.71 -0.13
N LYS A 51 -16.25 26.90 1.18
CA LYS A 51 -15.62 26.02 2.17
C LYS A 51 -16.42 24.72 2.42
N ILE A 52 -17.71 24.75 2.12
CA ILE A 52 -18.65 23.64 2.32
C ILE A 52 -19.37 23.38 1.00
N CYS A 53 -19.46 22.12 0.60
CA CYS A 53 -20.21 21.73 -0.58
C CYS A 53 -21.72 21.88 -0.38
N GLY A 54 -22.39 22.60 -1.28
CA GLY A 54 -23.84 22.75 -1.27
C GLY A 54 -24.60 21.45 -1.59
N GLU A 55 -23.95 20.49 -2.26
CA GLU A 55 -24.59 19.22 -2.66
C GLU A 55 -24.42 18.13 -1.59
N CYS A 56 -23.17 17.86 -1.15
CA CYS A 56 -22.89 16.76 -0.22
C CYS A 56 -22.60 17.21 1.22
N GLY A 57 -22.54 18.52 1.50
CA GLY A 57 -22.16 19.05 2.82
C GLY A 57 -20.69 18.88 3.20
N GLY A 58 -19.86 18.35 2.28
CA GLY A 58 -18.44 18.10 2.52
C GLY A 58 -17.65 19.37 2.80
N ARG A 59 -16.95 19.41 3.94
CA ARG A 59 -16.10 20.53 4.38
C ARG A 59 -14.73 20.44 3.71
N GLN A 60 -14.52 21.25 2.68
CA GLN A 60 -13.35 21.14 1.79
C GLN A 60 -12.03 21.38 2.51
N THR A 61 -12.00 22.25 3.51
CA THR A 61 -10.77 22.51 4.29
C THR A 61 -10.35 21.29 5.11
N GLU A 62 -11.30 20.61 5.76
CA GLU A 62 -11.04 19.41 6.54
C GLU A 62 -10.66 18.24 5.64
N LEU A 63 -11.36 18.05 4.51
CA LEU A 63 -11.04 17.01 3.52
C LEU A 63 -9.65 17.22 2.90
N LYS A 64 -9.26 18.47 2.62
CA LYS A 64 -7.92 18.82 2.15
C LYS A 64 -6.86 18.51 3.22
N GLN A 65 -7.10 18.90 4.47
CA GLN A 65 -6.18 18.64 5.58
C GLN A 65 -5.97 17.14 5.78
N GLN A 66 -7.05 16.35 5.85
CA GLN A 66 -7.00 14.90 5.94
C GLN A 66 -6.20 14.31 4.78
N ALA A 67 -6.48 14.70 3.53
CA ALA A 67 -5.74 14.20 2.38
C ALA A 67 -4.24 14.53 2.45
N THR A 68 -3.87 15.74 2.91
CA THR A 68 -2.46 16.11 3.08
C THR A 68 -1.77 15.35 4.21
N GLU A 69 -2.46 15.11 5.32
CA GLU A 69 -1.96 14.34 6.46
C GLU A 69 -1.75 12.87 6.06
N THR A 70 -2.73 12.26 5.39
CA THR A 70 -2.62 10.89 4.86
C THR A 70 -1.49 10.78 3.84
N ALA A 71 -1.31 11.77 2.96
CA ALA A 71 -0.22 11.78 1.99
C ALA A 71 1.16 11.92 2.68
N ALA A 72 1.26 12.79 3.69
CA ALA A 72 2.48 12.97 4.46
C ALA A 72 2.83 11.70 5.26
N GLU A 73 1.86 11.07 5.91
CA GLU A 73 2.03 9.81 6.64
C GLU A 73 2.47 8.68 5.69
N LYS A 74 1.79 8.53 4.55
CA LYS A 74 2.16 7.53 3.53
C LYS A 74 3.59 7.74 3.02
N THR A 75 3.98 8.99 2.79
CA THR A 75 5.35 9.34 2.37
C THR A 75 6.36 8.99 3.46
N ALA A 76 6.05 9.31 4.71
CA ALA A 76 6.89 8.97 5.86
C ALA A 76 7.02 7.45 6.05
N ILE A 77 5.94 6.68 5.85
CA ILE A 77 5.96 5.22 5.90
C ILE A 77 6.87 4.68 4.80
N LEU A 78 6.69 5.10 3.54
CA LEU A 78 7.49 4.64 2.40
C LEU A 78 8.98 5.01 2.49
N ALA A 79 9.30 6.06 3.25
CA ALA A 79 10.68 6.50 3.49
C ALA A 79 11.39 5.73 4.62
N ARG A 80 10.68 4.90 5.39
CA ARG A 80 11.31 4.12 6.48
C ARG A 80 12.12 2.96 5.91
N GLU A 81 13.33 2.75 6.42
CA GLU A 81 14.12 1.56 6.09
C GLU A 81 13.46 0.28 6.63
N THR A 82 12.91 0.35 7.84
CA THR A 82 12.28 -0.77 8.52
C THR A 82 10.90 -0.42 9.10
N LEU A 83 10.00 -1.39 9.10
CA LEU A 83 8.66 -1.30 9.67
C LEU A 83 8.43 -2.51 10.57
N THR A 84 7.85 -2.29 11.75
CA THR A 84 7.41 -3.38 12.62
C THR A 84 5.91 -3.24 12.85
N ASN A 85 5.15 -4.31 12.61
CA ASN A 85 3.72 -4.32 12.88
C ASN A 85 3.43 -4.65 14.35
N THR A 86 2.16 -4.59 14.74
CA THR A 86 1.68 -4.90 16.10
C THR A 86 1.91 -6.35 16.54
N LEU A 87 2.07 -7.27 15.58
CA LEU A 87 2.44 -8.67 15.82
C LEU A 87 3.95 -8.88 16.00
N GLY A 88 4.75 -7.80 16.00
CA GLY A 88 6.21 -7.86 16.14
C GLY A 88 6.94 -8.38 14.89
N MET A 89 6.28 -8.42 13.73
CA MET A 89 6.94 -8.75 12.46
C MET A 89 7.70 -7.54 11.96
N THR A 90 8.99 -7.71 11.70
CA THR A 90 9.85 -6.68 11.11
C THR A 90 9.95 -6.86 9.61
N PHE A 91 9.80 -5.77 8.88
CA PHE A 91 9.89 -5.70 7.43
C PHE A 91 10.92 -4.67 7.01
N ASN A 92 11.72 -5.01 6.00
CA ASN A 92 12.69 -4.09 5.40
C ASN A 92 12.17 -3.55 4.07
N ASN A 93 12.47 -2.29 3.78
CA ASN A 93 12.20 -1.66 2.50
C ASN A 93 13.10 -2.29 1.43
N ILE A 94 12.47 -2.78 0.37
CA ILE A 94 13.12 -3.18 -0.86
C ILE A 94 12.85 -2.07 -1.88
N PRO A 95 13.85 -1.26 -2.24
CA PRO A 95 13.67 -0.14 -3.13
C PRO A 95 13.32 -0.60 -4.54
N ALA A 96 12.65 0.28 -5.29
CA ALA A 96 12.52 0.09 -6.73
C ALA A 96 13.91 0.14 -7.39
N GLY A 97 14.13 -0.72 -8.37
CA GLY A 97 15.43 -0.84 -9.01
C GLY A 97 15.53 -2.08 -9.88
N THR A 98 16.66 -2.20 -10.57
CA THR A 98 16.92 -3.30 -11.49
C THR A 98 18.16 -4.05 -11.01
N PHE A 99 18.08 -5.38 -10.95
CA PHE A 99 19.18 -6.24 -10.54
C PHE A 99 19.24 -7.50 -11.42
N LEU A 100 20.36 -8.20 -11.38
CA LEU A 100 20.55 -9.46 -12.09
C LEU A 100 20.24 -10.62 -11.13
N MET A 101 19.32 -11.50 -11.51
CA MET A 101 18.91 -12.68 -10.74
C MET A 101 19.36 -13.94 -11.46
N GLY A 102 19.90 -14.91 -10.73
CA GLY A 102 20.42 -16.16 -11.27
C GLY A 102 21.94 -16.24 -11.17
N THR A 103 22.49 -17.33 -11.68
CA THR A 103 23.88 -17.73 -11.46
C THR A 103 24.69 -17.49 -12.73
N PRO A 104 25.88 -16.85 -12.66
CA PRO A 104 26.77 -16.68 -13.81
C PRO A 104 27.08 -17.99 -14.53
N ASP A 105 27.27 -17.93 -15.85
CA ASP A 105 27.52 -19.11 -16.67
C ASP A 105 28.81 -19.87 -16.30
N ASP A 106 29.75 -19.19 -15.65
CA ASP A 106 31.05 -19.73 -15.22
C ASP A 106 31.08 -20.27 -13.78
N GLU A 107 29.95 -20.22 -13.05
CA GLU A 107 29.89 -20.74 -11.69
C GLU A 107 29.88 -22.28 -11.67
N THR A 108 30.75 -22.86 -10.85
CA THR A 108 30.83 -24.32 -10.68
C THR A 108 29.60 -24.84 -9.93
N TYR A 109 29.02 -25.96 -10.37
CA TYR A 109 27.78 -26.58 -9.84
C TYR A 109 26.47 -25.88 -10.19
N ARG A 110 26.47 -24.97 -11.15
CA ARG A 110 25.26 -24.34 -11.69
C ARG A 110 24.23 -25.36 -12.20
N GLY A 111 22.98 -25.25 -11.74
CA GLY A 111 21.83 -25.96 -12.27
C GLY A 111 21.36 -25.42 -13.63
N GLY A 112 20.70 -26.26 -14.44
CA GLY A 112 20.26 -25.89 -15.78
C GLY A 112 19.18 -24.80 -15.85
N ASP A 113 18.50 -24.51 -14.73
CA ASP A 113 17.45 -23.51 -14.58
C ASP A 113 17.94 -22.19 -13.97
N GLU A 114 19.23 -22.06 -13.67
CA GLU A 114 19.82 -20.89 -12.99
C GLU A 114 20.37 -19.83 -13.95
N HIS A 115 19.75 -19.64 -15.12
CA HIS A 115 20.16 -18.60 -16.08
C HIS A 115 19.99 -17.20 -15.47
N GLN A 116 20.88 -16.27 -15.84
CA GLN A 116 20.78 -14.89 -15.37
C GLN A 116 19.70 -14.13 -16.12
N TYR A 117 18.81 -13.48 -15.38
CA TYR A 117 17.76 -12.61 -15.88
C TYR A 117 17.85 -11.25 -15.21
N GLN A 118 17.66 -10.19 -16.00
CA GLN A 118 17.50 -8.86 -15.44
C GLN A 118 16.08 -8.70 -14.92
N VAL A 119 15.94 -8.44 -13.62
CA VAL A 119 14.66 -8.27 -12.93
C VAL A 119 14.51 -6.82 -12.52
N THR A 120 13.33 -6.24 -12.77
CA THR A 120 13.02 -4.85 -12.36
C THR A 120 11.91 -4.84 -11.32
N ILE A 121 12.19 -4.20 -10.18
CA ILE A 121 11.20 -3.87 -9.17
C ILE A 121 10.67 -2.48 -9.48
N SER A 122 9.46 -2.40 -10.04
CA SER A 122 8.86 -1.13 -10.48
C SER A 122 8.42 -0.22 -9.34
N LYS A 123 8.10 -0.80 -8.17
CA LYS A 123 7.63 -0.08 -6.98
C LYS A 123 8.30 -0.65 -5.75
N ALA A 124 8.79 0.22 -4.88
CA ALA A 124 9.32 -0.19 -3.59
C ALA A 124 8.25 -0.93 -2.78
N TYR A 125 8.65 -1.94 -2.02
CA TYR A 125 7.77 -2.72 -1.16
C TYR A 125 8.52 -3.18 0.09
N TYR A 126 7.78 -3.58 1.11
CA TYR A 126 8.36 -4.10 2.35
C TYR A 126 8.35 -5.63 2.33
N MET A 127 9.45 -6.26 2.74
CA MET A 127 9.55 -7.71 2.88
C MET A 127 9.89 -8.08 4.32
N GLN A 128 9.18 -9.08 4.87
CA GLN A 128 9.46 -9.56 6.22
C GLN A 128 10.90 -10.11 6.28
N THR A 129 11.62 -9.77 7.35
CA THR A 129 13.03 -10.17 7.52
C THR A 129 13.21 -11.65 7.85
N THR A 130 12.15 -12.30 8.33
CA THR A 130 12.12 -13.73 8.66
C THR A 130 10.94 -14.40 7.95
N VAL A 131 11.00 -15.72 7.85
CA VAL A 131 9.81 -16.53 7.55
C VAL A 131 8.76 -16.37 8.66
N VAL A 132 7.49 -16.59 8.31
CA VAL A 132 6.38 -16.54 9.27
C VAL A 132 6.57 -17.62 10.33
N THR A 133 6.52 -17.22 11.59
CA THR A 133 6.70 -18.14 12.72
C THR A 133 5.39 -18.87 13.07
N GLN A 134 5.50 -19.98 13.78
CA GLN A 134 4.35 -20.74 14.27
C GLN A 134 3.44 -19.88 15.15
N SER A 135 3.99 -19.04 16.04
CA SER A 135 3.16 -18.14 16.86
C SER A 135 2.45 -17.05 16.05
N GLN A 136 3.12 -16.50 15.04
CA GLN A 136 2.53 -15.52 14.13
C GLN A 136 1.37 -16.13 13.35
N TRP A 137 1.59 -17.33 12.80
CA TRP A 137 0.57 -18.07 12.08
C TRP A 137 -0.63 -18.40 12.96
N THR A 138 -0.42 -18.98 14.15
CA THR A 138 -1.53 -19.33 15.04
C THR A 138 -2.31 -18.12 15.51
N THR A 139 -1.66 -16.97 15.71
CA THR A 139 -2.33 -15.73 16.10
C THR A 139 -3.32 -15.26 15.03
N VAL A 140 -2.93 -15.29 13.76
CA VAL A 140 -3.75 -14.80 12.64
C VAL A 140 -4.75 -15.86 12.14
N MET A 141 -4.32 -17.12 12.04
CA MET A 141 -5.09 -18.19 11.39
C MET A 141 -5.82 -19.08 12.38
N GLY A 142 -5.35 -19.20 13.62
CA GLY A 142 -5.90 -20.11 14.62
C GLY A 142 -5.67 -21.60 14.30
N THR A 143 -4.82 -21.92 13.32
CA THR A 143 -4.54 -23.29 12.88
C THR A 143 -3.07 -23.64 13.07
N GLU A 144 -2.76 -24.95 13.10
CA GLU A 144 -1.39 -25.45 13.27
C GLU A 144 -1.09 -26.56 12.24
N PRO A 145 -0.92 -26.21 10.93
CA PRO A 145 -0.80 -27.20 9.86
C PRO A 145 0.36 -28.18 10.00
N TRP A 146 1.40 -27.80 10.75
CA TRP A 146 2.58 -28.62 11.02
C TRP A 146 2.34 -29.71 12.08
N LYS A 147 1.25 -29.64 12.87
CA LYS A 147 0.91 -30.69 13.85
C LYS A 147 0.34 -31.93 13.17
N GLY A 148 0.75 -33.10 13.64
CA GLY A 148 0.25 -34.40 13.14
C GLY A 148 1.10 -35.05 12.04
N TRP A 149 2.08 -34.34 11.48
CA TRP A 149 2.98 -34.88 10.45
C TRP A 149 4.11 -35.77 10.99
N TRP A 150 4.31 -35.82 12.31
CA TRP A 150 5.32 -36.62 13.00
C TRP A 150 5.39 -38.09 12.54
N PHE A 151 4.25 -38.69 12.15
CA PHE A 151 4.20 -40.08 11.70
C PHE A 151 4.69 -40.31 10.26
N LEU A 152 4.70 -39.28 9.40
CA LEU A 152 5.07 -39.38 7.99
C LEU A 152 6.45 -38.79 7.67
N VAL A 153 6.91 -37.83 8.46
CA VAL A 153 8.21 -37.16 8.30
C VAL A 153 9.01 -37.27 9.58
N ARG A 154 9.95 -38.23 9.60
CA ARG A 154 10.94 -38.38 10.68
C ARG A 154 11.70 -37.06 10.88
N ASN A 155 11.49 -36.39 12.02
CA ASN A 155 12.39 -35.36 12.59
C ASN A 155 12.62 -34.04 11.82
N TYR A 156 11.80 -33.67 10.84
CA TYR A 156 11.98 -32.39 10.10
C TYR A 156 11.14 -31.22 10.62
N VAL A 157 10.30 -31.45 11.63
CA VAL A 157 9.43 -30.42 12.22
C VAL A 157 9.80 -30.21 13.67
N THR A 158 10.22 -28.99 13.99
CA THR A 158 10.42 -28.55 15.37
C THR A 158 9.26 -27.65 15.76
N GLU A 159 8.57 -28.00 16.85
CA GLU A 159 7.48 -27.18 17.39
C GLU A 159 8.02 -26.10 18.32
N GLY A 160 7.49 -24.89 18.20
CA GLY A 160 7.76 -23.78 19.12
C GLY A 160 7.50 -22.43 18.49
N ALA A 161 7.25 -21.42 19.32
CA ALA A 161 6.76 -20.11 18.90
C ALA A 161 7.60 -19.41 17.82
N HIS A 162 8.92 -19.60 17.85
CA HIS A 162 9.88 -18.95 16.94
C HIS A 162 10.32 -19.83 15.77
N TYR A 163 9.79 -21.05 15.65
CA TYR A 163 10.07 -21.90 14.50
C TYR A 163 9.21 -21.50 13.30
N PRO A 164 9.64 -21.81 12.06
CA PRO A 164 8.83 -21.56 10.88
C PRO A 164 7.52 -22.34 10.89
N ALA A 165 6.45 -21.71 10.43
CA ALA A 165 5.23 -22.41 10.06
C ALA A 165 5.48 -23.21 8.78
N VAL A 166 5.39 -24.54 8.85
CA VAL A 166 5.65 -25.47 7.75
C VAL A 166 4.39 -26.28 7.41
N TYR A 167 4.39 -26.95 6.25
CA TYR A 167 3.20 -27.64 5.69
C TYR A 167 2.02 -26.70 5.42
N VAL A 168 2.33 -25.47 5.05
CA VAL A 168 1.36 -24.46 4.63
C VAL A 168 1.21 -24.54 3.12
N SER A 169 -0.03 -24.65 2.63
CA SER A 169 -0.31 -24.61 1.19
C SER A 169 -0.20 -23.18 0.64
N TRP A 170 -0.05 -23.04 -0.68
CA TRP A 170 -0.03 -21.72 -1.32
C TRP A 170 -1.33 -20.94 -1.07
N ASP A 171 -2.48 -21.64 -1.11
CA ASP A 171 -3.79 -21.05 -0.85
C ASP A 171 -3.92 -20.57 0.61
N ASP A 172 -3.42 -21.36 1.57
CA ASP A 172 -3.41 -20.97 2.98
C ASP A 172 -2.51 -19.75 3.22
N ALA A 173 -1.35 -19.68 2.54
CA ALA A 173 -0.47 -18.52 2.61
C ALA A 173 -1.15 -17.25 2.05
N GLY A 174 -1.91 -17.39 0.95
CA GLY A 174 -2.74 -16.31 0.42
C GLY A 174 -3.82 -15.86 1.41
N ALA A 175 -4.51 -16.81 2.04
CA ALA A 175 -5.53 -16.52 3.06
C ALA A 175 -4.93 -15.83 4.30
N TYR A 176 -3.75 -16.25 4.74
CA TYR A 176 -2.99 -15.60 5.80
C TYR A 176 -2.69 -14.13 5.48
N CYS A 177 -2.18 -13.86 4.28
CA CYS A 177 -1.91 -12.50 3.83
C CYS A 177 -3.18 -11.63 3.79
N GLN A 178 -4.31 -12.19 3.37
CA GLN A 178 -5.59 -11.49 3.37
C GLN A 178 -6.03 -11.12 4.79
N LYS A 179 -6.06 -12.08 5.72
CA LYS A 179 -6.45 -11.82 7.12
C LYS A 179 -5.54 -10.80 7.78
N LEU A 180 -4.22 -10.93 7.61
CA LEU A 180 -3.25 -9.99 8.16
C LEU A 180 -3.45 -8.57 7.59
N SER A 181 -3.88 -8.45 6.33
CA SER A 181 -4.20 -7.14 5.74
C SER A 181 -5.48 -6.54 6.32
N GLU A 182 -6.43 -7.36 6.76
CA GLU A 182 -7.66 -6.92 7.42
C GLU A 182 -7.37 -6.46 8.86
N GLU A 183 -6.51 -7.18 9.57
CA GLU A 183 -6.04 -6.81 10.92
C GLU A 183 -5.18 -5.54 10.88
N GLY A 184 -4.22 -5.44 9.96
CA GLY A 184 -3.37 -4.25 9.80
C GLY A 184 -4.13 -2.98 9.36
N ARG A 185 -5.34 -3.14 8.79
CA ARG A 185 -6.24 -2.01 8.50
C ARG A 185 -6.91 -1.41 9.75
N GLN A 186 -6.93 -2.14 10.88
CA GLN A 186 -7.41 -1.57 12.15
C GLN A 186 -6.35 -0.74 12.86
N ASP A 187 -5.06 -0.97 12.58
CA ASP A 187 -3.93 -0.25 13.18
C ASP A 187 -3.55 1.05 12.45
N VAL A 188 -4.02 1.25 11.21
CA VAL A 188 -3.83 2.50 10.45
C VAL A 188 -5.14 3.31 10.52
N PRO A 189 -5.11 4.58 10.95
CA PRO A 189 -6.31 5.41 11.07
C PRO A 189 -7.13 5.41 9.77
N LEU A 190 -8.42 5.11 9.94
CA LEU A 190 -9.39 4.83 8.88
C LEU A 190 -9.58 6.00 7.91
N THR A 191 -8.78 6.12 6.86
CA THR A 191 -9.18 6.85 5.65
C THR A 191 -8.53 6.23 4.42
N HIS A 192 -9.37 5.81 3.47
CA HIS A 192 -9.05 5.25 2.14
C HIS A 192 -8.84 3.72 2.02
N ARG A 193 -9.68 3.09 1.17
CA ARG A 193 -9.61 1.67 0.72
C ARG A 193 -8.30 1.30 -0.03
N SER A 194 -7.26 2.13 0.03
CA SER A 194 -5.91 1.82 -0.41
C SER A 194 -5.06 1.32 0.76
N GLY A 195 -5.57 0.30 1.47
CA GLY A 195 -4.83 -0.31 2.58
C GLY A 195 -3.54 -0.96 2.08
N VAL A 196 -2.50 -0.93 2.91
CA VAL A 196 -1.29 -1.74 2.71
C VAL A 196 -1.73 -3.20 2.70
N GLY A 197 -1.61 -3.86 1.55
CA GLY A 197 -1.93 -5.28 1.39
C GLY A 197 -0.66 -6.10 1.58
N VAL A 198 -0.71 -7.08 2.47
CA VAL A 198 0.30 -8.13 2.55
C VAL A 198 0.01 -9.14 1.44
N ARG A 199 1.07 -9.67 0.81
CA ARG A 199 0.96 -10.71 -0.21
C ARG A 199 2.20 -11.60 -0.19
N VAL A 200 2.05 -12.81 -0.73
CA VAL A 200 3.18 -13.71 -0.99
C VAL A 200 4.04 -13.12 -2.13
N PRO A 201 5.38 -13.01 -1.97
CA PRO A 201 6.26 -12.59 -3.06
C PRO A 201 6.19 -13.56 -4.26
N GLY A 202 6.11 -13.01 -5.48
CA GLY A 202 6.22 -13.80 -6.71
C GLY A 202 7.68 -14.13 -7.04
N ARG A 203 7.91 -15.12 -7.92
CA ARG A 203 9.26 -15.48 -8.38
C ARG A 203 9.93 -14.36 -9.19
N ASN A 204 9.15 -13.65 -10.02
CA ASN A 204 9.56 -12.44 -10.72
C ASN A 204 8.54 -11.33 -10.41
N GLN A 205 8.97 -10.14 -9.98
CA GLN A 205 8.05 -9.07 -9.56
C GLN A 205 7.29 -8.41 -10.73
N ASP A 206 7.57 -8.81 -11.97
CA ASP A 206 6.79 -8.47 -13.16
C ASP A 206 5.53 -9.37 -13.32
N ASP A 207 5.39 -10.45 -12.54
CA ASP A 207 4.23 -11.36 -12.62
C ASP A 207 2.95 -10.77 -12.00
N VAL A 208 2.99 -9.57 -11.43
CA VAL A 208 1.83 -9.01 -10.71
C VAL A 208 0.70 -8.58 -11.65
N GLU A 209 0.97 -8.34 -12.93
CA GLU A 209 -0.06 -7.95 -13.92
C GLU A 209 -0.63 -9.14 -14.73
N LEU A 210 -0.13 -10.38 -14.57
CA LEU A 210 -0.45 -11.50 -15.47
C LEU A 210 -1.19 -12.71 -14.89
N TRP A 211 -1.75 -12.65 -13.68
CA TRP A 211 -2.53 -13.77 -13.11
C TRP A 211 -4.05 -13.55 -13.09
N LYS A 212 -4.62 -13.05 -14.19
CA LYS A 212 -5.83 -13.68 -14.72
C LYS A 212 -5.40 -14.92 -15.51
N ARG A 213 -5.04 -16.01 -14.84
CA ARG A 213 -5.07 -17.31 -15.52
C ARG A 213 -6.47 -17.90 -15.39
N PRO A 214 -7.15 -18.18 -16.52
CA PRO A 214 -8.43 -18.88 -16.52
C PRO A 214 -8.25 -20.25 -15.86
N GLN A 215 -9.33 -20.71 -15.24
CA GLN A 215 -9.54 -22.08 -14.81
C GLN A 215 -9.00 -23.08 -15.85
N GLY A 216 -8.12 -24.01 -15.45
CA GLY A 216 -7.96 -25.26 -16.17
C GLY A 216 -6.55 -25.86 -16.29
N ILE A 217 -6.47 -27.09 -15.77
CA ILE A 217 -5.76 -28.27 -16.30
C ILE A 217 -4.28 -28.45 -15.86
N TRP A 218 -4.17 -29.39 -14.91
CA TRP A 218 -3.10 -30.34 -14.52
C TRP A 218 -1.64 -30.07 -14.91
#